data_AF-A0AA42VBL7-F1
#
_entry.id   AF-A0AA42VBL7-F1
#
_cell.length_a   1.000
_cell.length_b   1.000
_cell.length_c   1.000
_cell.angle_alpha   90.00
_cell.angle_beta   90.00
_cell.angle_gamma   90.00
#
_symmetry.space_group_name_H-M   'P 1'
#
loop_
_entity.id
_entity.type
_entity.pdbx_description
1 polymer ?
#
loop_
_entity_poly.entity_id
_entity_poly.type
_entity_poly.pdbx_seq_one_letter_code
_entity_poly.pdbx_strand_id
1 'polypeptide(L)'
;MTRSRITDITPSRLAQLNRGEAEASNLTECLAVDFAPLMQCTLPSLGPQALASMHAASGEGITRRMALAARLLLTESGTRDLAALSRHPSDTVRGWACFMVGASEGLSLSDRLALIRPLADDPHFGVRE
;
A
#
# COMPACT_ATOMS: atom_id res chain seq x y z
N MET A 1 12.64 3.50 25.54
CA MET A 1 12.39 3.65 24.09
C MET A 1 11.52 4.89 23.90
N THR A 2 12.06 5.96 23.34
CA THR A 2 11.31 7.20 23.08
C THR A 2 10.35 6.94 21.92
N ARG A 3 9.03 7.10 22.12
CA ARG A 3 8.05 6.98 21.03
C ARG A 3 8.28 8.11 20.03
N SER A 4 8.62 7.77 18.79
CA SER A 4 8.71 8.73 17.69
C SER A 4 7.30 9.16 17.26
N ARG A 5 7.07 10.46 17.13
CA ARG A 5 5.83 11.04 16.59
C ARG A 5 5.96 11.26 15.09
N ILE A 6 4.82 11.35 14.39
CA ILE A 6 4.79 11.67 12.96
C ILE A 6 5.45 13.03 12.69
N THR A 7 5.30 13.99 13.61
CA THR A 7 5.94 15.32 13.55
C THR A 7 7.47 15.27 13.60
N ASP A 8 8.04 14.14 14.01
CA ASP A 8 9.49 13.95 14.10
C ASP A 8 10.08 13.44 12.77
N ILE A 9 9.24 13.06 11.80
CA ILE A 9 9.66 12.63 10.46
C ILE A 9 10.05 13.87 9.66
N THR A 10 11.27 13.86 9.10
CA THR A 10 11.74 14.97 8.26
C THR A 10 10.89 15.08 6.99
N PRO A 11 10.65 16.30 6.46
CA PRO A 11 9.87 16.47 5.23
C PRO A 11 10.45 15.72 4.03
N SER A 12 11.78 15.64 3.91
CA SER A 12 12.44 14.90 2.84
C SER A 12 12.20 13.39 2.95
N ARG A 13 12.23 12.84 4.17
CA ARG A 13 11.91 11.43 4.43
C ARG A 13 10.45 11.12 4.10
N LEU A 14 9.52 11.96 4.55
CA LEU A 14 8.10 11.79 4.23
C LEU A 14 7.85 11.87 2.72
N ALA A 15 8.49 12.80 2.00
CA ALA A 15 8.41 12.90 0.55
C ALA A 15 9.00 11.69 -0.19
N GLN A 16 10.03 11.03 0.37
CA GLN A 16 10.57 9.79 -0.18
C GLN A 16 9.57 8.64 -0.05
N LEU A 17 8.96 8.49 1.14
CA LEU A 17 7.94 7.48 1.40
C LEU A 17 6.70 7.68 0.52
N ASN A 18 6.22 8.93 0.42
CA ASN A 18 5.05 9.27 -0.39
C ASN A 18 5.31 9.18 -1.91
N ARG A 19 6.56 9.05 -2.37
CA ARG A 19 6.90 8.72 -3.77
C ARG A 19 7.12 7.23 -4.00
N GLY A 20 7.09 6.43 -2.92
CA GLY A 20 7.26 4.99 -2.98
C GLY A 20 8.71 4.54 -3.21
N GLU A 21 9.69 5.39 -2.90
CA GLU A 21 11.10 5.17 -3.21
C GLU A 21 11.86 4.40 -2.12
N ALA A 22 11.23 4.21 -0.96
CA ALA A 22 11.81 3.49 0.15
C ALA A 22 10.71 2.84 0.98
N GLU A 23 11.11 1.80 1.72
CA GLU A 23 10.32 1.23 2.80
C GLU A 23 10.33 2.16 4.01
N ALA A 24 9.26 2.12 4.79
CA ALA A 24 9.27 2.64 6.15
C ALA A 24 10.33 1.90 7.01
N SER A 25 10.89 2.57 8.01
CA SER A 25 11.83 1.95 8.95
C SER A 25 11.16 1.58 10.27
N ASN A 26 9.95 2.08 10.52
CA ASN A 26 9.19 1.86 11.75
C ASN A 26 7.71 2.18 11.52
N LEU A 27 6.87 1.78 12.49
CA LEU A 27 5.42 1.98 12.41
C LEU A 27 5.00 3.45 12.28
N THR A 28 5.73 4.38 12.90
CA THR A 28 5.42 5.82 12.79
C THR A 28 5.55 6.29 11.35
N GLU A 29 6.58 5.84 10.62
CA GLU A 29 6.73 6.10 9.19
C GLU A 29 5.60 5.44 8.37
N CYS A 30 5.29 4.15 8.60
CA CYS A 30 4.19 3.46 7.91
C CYS A 30 2.86 4.23 8.06
N LEU A 31 2.55 4.70 9.26
CA LEU A 31 1.31 5.43 9.54
C LEU A 31 1.29 6.84 8.94
N ALA A 32 2.46 7.43 8.69
CA ALA A 32 2.59 8.77 8.11
C ALA A 32 2.45 8.80 6.59
N VAL A 33 2.60 7.66 5.91
CA VAL A 33 2.49 7.58 4.45
C VAL A 33 1.11 8.08 3.98
N ASP A 34 1.14 9.05 3.09
CA ASP A 34 -0.05 9.53 2.38
C ASP A 34 -0.27 8.68 1.13
N PHE A 35 -1.41 8.01 1.08
CA PHE A 35 -1.71 7.03 0.05
C PHE A 35 -2.02 7.68 -1.28
N ALA A 36 -2.60 8.86 -1.30
CA ALA A 36 -2.97 9.53 -2.55
C ALA A 36 -1.74 9.93 -3.41
N PRO A 37 -0.71 10.64 -2.89
CA PRO A 37 0.50 10.90 -3.65
C PRO A 37 1.27 9.62 -3.98
N LEU A 38 1.32 8.65 -3.06
CA LEU A 38 1.97 7.36 -3.33
C LEU A 38 1.31 6.62 -4.49
N MET A 39 -0.02 6.60 -4.50
CA MET A 39 -0.81 5.95 -5.54
C MET A 39 -0.65 6.67 -6.88
N GLN A 40 -0.62 8.01 -6.89
CA GLN A 40 -0.35 8.81 -8.09
C GLN A 40 1.05 8.53 -8.68
N CYS A 41 2.07 8.37 -7.83
CA CYS A 41 3.43 8.05 -8.26
C CYS A 41 3.56 6.61 -8.75
N THR A 42 2.87 5.66 -8.10
CA THR A 42 2.96 4.24 -8.43
C THR A 42 2.15 3.90 -9.68
N LEU A 43 1.01 4.57 -9.90
CA LEU A 43 0.03 4.25 -10.92
C LEU A 43 -0.42 5.50 -11.68
N PRO A 44 0.42 6.01 -12.61
CA PRO A 44 0.14 7.26 -13.31
C PRO A 44 -1.15 7.27 -14.13
N SER A 45 -1.66 6.09 -14.51
CA SER A 45 -2.91 5.94 -15.26
C SER A 45 -4.17 5.96 -14.40
N LEU A 46 -4.04 5.99 -13.06
CA LEU A 46 -5.20 5.94 -12.18
C LEU A 46 -6.05 7.21 -12.32
N GLY A 47 -7.35 7.03 -12.53
CA GLY A 47 -8.28 8.13 -12.76
C GLY A 47 -8.42 9.09 -11.56
N PRO A 48 -8.79 10.36 -11.82
CA PRO A 48 -8.89 11.39 -10.77
C PRO A 48 -9.92 11.07 -9.68
N GLN A 49 -10.97 10.30 -9.98
CA GLN A 49 -11.96 9.89 -8.99
C GLN A 49 -11.40 8.93 -7.94
N ALA A 50 -10.50 8.02 -8.33
CA ALA A 50 -9.86 7.10 -7.39
C ALA A 50 -8.93 7.85 -6.45
N LEU A 51 -8.16 8.81 -6.97
CA LEU A 51 -7.31 9.70 -6.16
C LEU A 51 -8.14 10.58 -5.21
N ALA A 52 -9.24 11.16 -5.68
CA ALA A 52 -10.16 11.91 -4.83
C ALA A 52 -10.73 11.04 -3.69
N SER A 53 -11.09 9.79 -3.99
CA SER A 53 -11.56 8.83 -2.98
C SER A 53 -10.48 8.55 -1.93
N MET A 54 -9.22 8.40 -2.36
CA MET A 54 -8.10 8.19 -1.45
C MET A 54 -7.81 9.42 -0.57
N HIS A 55 -7.89 10.62 -1.14
CA HIS A 55 -7.77 11.87 -0.39
C HIS A 55 -8.86 12.01 0.68
N ALA A 56 -10.11 11.70 0.33
CA ALA A 56 -11.24 11.75 1.25
C ALA A 56 -11.09 10.78 2.44
N ALA A 57 -10.43 9.65 2.21
CA ALA A 57 -10.16 8.64 3.24
C ALA A 57 -8.91 8.93 4.08
N SER A 58 -8.19 10.04 3.89
CA SER A 58 -6.92 10.33 4.59
C SER A 58 -7.04 10.34 6.13
N GLY A 59 -8.21 10.70 6.67
CA GLY A 59 -8.50 10.66 8.10
C GLY A 59 -8.91 9.28 8.65
N GLU A 60 -9.05 8.27 7.80
CA GLU A 60 -9.44 6.93 8.22
C GLU A 60 -8.26 6.10 8.77
N GLY A 61 -8.59 5.10 9.59
CA GLY A 61 -7.61 4.13 10.08
C GLY A 61 -6.93 3.37 8.94
N ILE A 62 -5.66 2.99 9.14
CA ILE A 62 -4.81 2.39 8.10
C ILE A 62 -5.46 1.19 7.41
N THR A 63 -6.09 0.27 8.15
CA THR A 63 -6.75 -0.92 7.58
C THR A 63 -7.86 -0.55 6.58
N ARG A 64 -8.64 0.50 6.85
CA ARG A 64 -9.68 0.96 5.92
C ARG A 64 -9.08 1.60 4.67
N ARG A 65 -8.02 2.40 4.84
CA ARG A 65 -7.27 2.98 3.72
C ARG A 65 -6.64 1.90 2.83
N MET A 66 -6.04 0.86 3.42
CA MET A 66 -5.47 -0.28 2.70
C MET A 66 -6.53 -1.05 1.90
N ALA A 67 -7.68 -1.34 2.53
CA ALA A 67 -8.80 -1.99 1.86
C ALA A 67 -9.38 -1.13 0.73
N LEU A 68 -9.49 0.19 0.92
CA LEU A 68 -9.92 1.11 -0.13
C LEU A 68 -8.92 1.10 -1.29
N ALA A 69 -7.63 1.19 -1.00
CA ALA A 69 -6.58 1.18 -2.03
C ALA A 69 -6.68 -0.08 -2.88
N ALA A 70 -6.71 -1.27 -2.25
CA ALA A 70 -6.85 -2.53 -2.97
C ALA A 70 -8.12 -2.59 -3.84
N ARG A 71 -9.27 -2.11 -3.36
CA ARG A 71 -10.50 -2.06 -4.18
C ARG A 71 -10.34 -1.14 -5.39
N LEU A 72 -9.76 0.05 -5.22
CA LEU A 72 -9.54 0.97 -6.33
C LEU A 72 -8.62 0.35 -7.39
N LEU A 73 -7.56 -0.33 -6.95
CA LEU A 73 -6.63 -1.04 -7.84
C LEU A 73 -7.31 -2.17 -8.61
N LEU A 74 -8.09 -3.00 -7.92
CA LEU A 74 -8.84 -4.08 -8.54
C LEU A 74 -9.87 -3.56 -9.55
N THR A 75 -10.55 -2.45 -9.26
CA THR A 75 -11.48 -1.82 -10.20
C THR A 75 -10.76 -1.29 -11.45
N GLU A 76 -9.58 -0.69 -11.30
CA GLU A 76 -8.84 -0.08 -12.40
C GLU A 76 -8.17 -1.14 -13.30
N SER A 77 -7.44 -2.09 -12.71
CA SER A 77 -6.58 -3.00 -13.48
C SER A 77 -6.81 -4.48 -13.18
N GLY A 78 -7.74 -4.81 -12.29
CA GLY A 78 -7.94 -6.17 -11.81
C GLY A 78 -6.67 -6.68 -11.12
N THR A 79 -6.28 -7.92 -11.45
CA THR A 79 -5.06 -8.53 -10.91
C THR A 79 -3.82 -8.29 -11.79
N ARG A 80 -3.93 -7.51 -12.88
CA ARG A 80 -2.82 -7.31 -13.84
C ARG A 80 -1.56 -6.75 -13.19
N ASP A 81 -1.72 -5.77 -12.30
CA ASP A 81 -0.57 -5.07 -11.70
C ASP A 81 -0.05 -5.77 -10.44
N LEU A 82 -0.74 -6.82 -9.96
CA LEU A 82 -0.44 -7.46 -8.69
C LEU A 82 1.03 -7.89 -8.59
N ALA A 83 1.56 -8.51 -9.64
CA ALA A 83 2.94 -8.96 -9.69
C ALA A 83 3.97 -7.83 -9.60
N ALA A 84 3.68 -6.65 -10.17
CA ALA A 84 4.54 -5.48 -10.08
C ALA A 84 4.45 -4.85 -8.69
N LEU A 85 3.23 -4.71 -8.17
CA LEU A 85 2.98 -4.14 -6.85
C LEU A 85 3.61 -4.98 -5.73
N SER A 86 3.56 -6.31 -5.81
CA SER A 86 4.19 -7.23 -4.84
C SER A 86 5.72 -7.15 -4.80
N ARG A 87 6.37 -6.50 -5.78
CA ARG A 87 7.84 -6.33 -5.83
C ARG A 87 8.27 -4.87 -5.67
N HIS A 88 7.32 -4.00 -5.36
CA HIS A 88 7.57 -2.57 -5.29
C HIS A 88 8.51 -2.20 -4.12
N PRO A 89 9.37 -1.18 -4.25
CA PRO A 89 10.25 -0.75 -3.16
C PRO A 89 9.52 -0.27 -1.90
N SER A 90 8.28 0.21 -2.02
CA SER A 90 7.47 0.63 -0.88
C SER A 90 6.73 -0.55 -0.25
N ASP A 91 6.89 -0.70 1.07
CA ASP A 91 6.15 -1.66 1.89
C ASP A 91 4.64 -1.43 1.83
N THR A 92 4.19 -0.16 1.83
CA THR A 92 2.76 0.17 1.71
C THR A 92 2.17 -0.33 0.39
N VAL A 93 2.90 -0.19 -0.72
CA VAL A 93 2.46 -0.68 -2.04
C VAL A 93 2.41 -2.22 -2.08
N ARG A 94 3.41 -2.91 -1.51
CA ARG A 94 3.38 -4.37 -1.37
C ARG A 94 2.23 -4.82 -0.46
N GLY A 95 1.93 -4.06 0.59
CA GLY A 95 0.76 -4.25 1.44
C GLY A 95 -0.56 -4.09 0.67
N TRP A 96 -0.68 -3.15 -0.28
CA TRP A 96 -1.86 -3.09 -1.14
C TRP A 96 -2.02 -4.37 -1.96
N ALA A 97 -0.93 -4.95 -2.46
CA ALA A 97 -0.98 -6.24 -3.15
C ALA A 97 -1.52 -7.36 -2.24
N CYS A 98 -1.16 -7.37 -0.95
CA CYS A 98 -1.72 -8.30 0.04
C CYS A 98 -3.25 -8.16 0.15
N PHE A 99 -3.73 -6.93 0.32
CA PHE A 99 -5.16 -6.64 0.36
C PHE A 99 -5.86 -6.95 -0.96
N MET A 100 -5.21 -6.74 -2.12
CA MET A 100 -5.75 -7.11 -3.44
C MET A 100 -5.92 -8.62 -3.55
N VAL A 101 -4.94 -9.42 -3.14
CA VAL A 101 -5.07 -10.89 -3.11
C VAL A 101 -6.27 -11.28 -2.25
N GLY A 102 -6.37 -10.71 -1.04
CA GLY A 102 -7.49 -10.93 -0.12
C GLY A 102 -8.86 -10.60 -0.73
N ALA A 103 -8.97 -9.47 -1.44
CA ALA A 103 -10.21 -8.99 -2.04
C ALA A 103 -10.52 -9.55 -3.44
N SER A 104 -9.56 -10.22 -4.10
CA SER A 104 -9.75 -10.75 -5.45
C SER A 104 -10.79 -11.87 -5.46
N GLU A 105 -11.83 -11.72 -6.27
CA GLU A 105 -12.83 -12.75 -6.51
C GLU A 105 -12.36 -13.74 -7.59
N GLY A 106 -12.95 -14.94 -7.62
CA GLY A 106 -12.68 -15.94 -8.66
C GLY A 106 -11.33 -16.68 -8.56
N LEU A 107 -10.44 -16.31 -7.63
CA LEU A 107 -9.23 -17.08 -7.34
C LEU A 107 -9.57 -18.41 -6.65
N SER A 108 -8.98 -19.50 -7.14
CA SER A 108 -8.95 -20.75 -6.38
C SER A 108 -8.19 -20.56 -5.07
N LEU A 109 -8.45 -21.42 -4.08
CA LEU A 109 -7.69 -21.39 -2.82
C LEU A 109 -6.18 -21.59 -3.08
N SER A 110 -5.82 -22.48 -4.02
CA SER A 110 -4.42 -22.75 -4.37
C SER A 110 -3.74 -21.51 -4.95
N ASP A 111 -4.39 -20.81 -5.88
CA ASP A 111 -3.83 -19.60 -6.50
C ASP A 111 -3.70 -18.47 -5.49
N ARG A 112 -4.70 -18.30 -4.61
CA ARG A 112 -4.65 -17.33 -3.52
C ARG A 112 -3.48 -17.60 -2.58
N LEU A 113 -3.27 -18.85 -2.18
CA LEU A 113 -2.14 -19.23 -1.33
C LEU A 113 -0.79 -19.02 -2.04
N ALA A 114 -0.71 -19.30 -3.34
CA ALA A 114 0.50 -19.05 -4.12
C ALA A 114 0.84 -17.55 -4.19
N LEU A 115 -0.18 -16.69 -4.37
CA LEU A 115 0.00 -15.24 -4.45
C LEU A 115 0.32 -14.59 -3.10
N ILE A 116 -0.31 -15.05 -2.01
CA ILE A 116 -0.11 -14.46 -0.68
C ILE A 116 1.23 -14.88 -0.06
N ARG A 117 1.73 -16.07 -0.37
CA ARG A 117 2.93 -16.65 0.25
C ARG A 117 4.16 -15.71 0.24
N PRO A 118 4.57 -15.10 -0.89
CA PRO A 118 5.72 -14.18 -0.87
C PRO A 118 5.46 -12.90 -0.07
N LEU A 119 4.20 -12.46 0.06
CA LEU A 119 3.83 -11.27 0.84
C LEU A 119 3.79 -11.58 2.35
N ALA A 120 3.35 -12.79 2.72
CA ALA A 120 3.40 -13.27 4.10
C ALA A 120 4.84 -13.50 4.59
N ASP A 121 5.77 -13.77 3.67
CA ASP A 121 7.21 -13.94 3.92
C ASP A 121 8.03 -12.69 3.54
N ASP A 122 7.37 -11.54 3.35
CA ASP A 122 8.05 -10.28 2.98
C ASP A 122 9.05 -9.88 4.09
N PRO A 123 10.26 -9.37 3.77
CA PRO A 123 11.23 -8.98 4.78
C PRO A 123 10.75 -7.81 5.65
N HIS A 124 9.87 -6.95 5.16
CA HIS A 124 9.38 -5.78 5.87
C HIS A 124 8.19 -6.10 6.77
N PHE A 125 8.24 -5.67 8.04
CA PHE A 125 7.23 -6.00 9.04
C PHE A 125 5.82 -5.53 8.65
N GLY A 126 5.69 -4.32 8.10
CA GLY A 126 4.41 -3.72 7.75
C GLY A 126 3.67 -4.40 6.59
N VAL A 127 4.32 -5.31 5.84
CA VAL A 127 3.65 -6.10 4.79
C VAL A 127 3.03 -7.37 5.37
N ARG A 128 3.56 -7.87 6.50
CA ARG A 128 3.15 -9.12 7.13
C ARG A 128 2.00 -8.96 8.14
N GLU A 129 1.67 -7.73 8.55
CA GLU A 129 0.58 -7.40 9.49
C GLU A 129 -0.75 -7.12 8.79
#